data_AF-A0A810DQL4-F1
#
_entry.id   AF-A0A810DQL4-F1
#
_cell.length_a   1.000
_cell.length_b   1.000
_cell.length_c   1.000
_cell.angle_alpha   90.00
_cell.angle_beta   90.00
_cell.angle_gamma   90.00
#
_symmetry.space_group_name_H-M   'P 1'
#
loop_
_entity.id
_entity.type
_entity.pdbx_description
1 polymer ?
#
loop_
_entity_poly.entity_id
_entity_poly.type
_entity_poly.pdbx_seq_one_letter_code
_entity_poly.pdbx_strand_id
1 'polypeptide(L)'
;MTRITFYETEGFTGKGLVSGEIVQLAQIALARYVQNNSEYLTAVKSGKRENIIITDGNGNELSISPITLQQDLDEDFWIIIDNYGPNSVEGIRINFLLP
;
A
#
# COMPACT_ATOMS: atom_id res chain seq x y z
N MET A 1 10.90 -17.09 -10.29
CA MET A 1 10.05 -15.88 -10.44
C MET A 1 9.28 -15.75 -9.14
N THR A 2 9.52 -14.70 -8.35
CA THR A 2 8.87 -14.55 -7.03
C THR A 2 7.39 -14.25 -7.25
N ARG A 3 6.51 -15.03 -6.62
CA ARG A 3 5.07 -14.82 -6.68
C ARG A 3 4.70 -13.63 -5.79
N ILE A 4 3.81 -12.77 -6.28
CA ILE A 4 3.26 -11.65 -5.53
C ILE A 4 1.78 -11.95 -5.34
N THR A 5 1.32 -11.98 -4.08
CA THR A 5 -0.07 -12.27 -3.73
C THR A 5 -0.64 -11.06 -2.99
N PHE A 6 -1.78 -10.54 -3.46
CA PHE A 6 -2.46 -9.41 -2.83
C PHE A 6 -3.52 -9.94 -1.87
N TYR A 7 -3.53 -9.42 -0.64
CA TYR A 7 -4.57 -9.73 0.33
C TYR A 7 -5.16 -8.43 0.86
N GLU A 8 -6.41 -8.18 0.52
CA GLU A 8 -7.22 -7.12 1.11
C GLU A 8 -7.94 -7.71 2.31
N THR A 9 -7.78 -7.17 3.51
CA THR A 9 -8.72 -7.49 4.60
C THR A 9 -10.10 -6.95 4.23
N GLU A 10 -11.16 -7.70 4.52
CA GLU A 10 -12.55 -7.27 4.30
C GLU A 10 -12.76 -5.86 4.86
N GLY A 11 -13.02 -4.89 3.97
CA GLY A 11 -13.16 -3.48 4.34
C GLY A 11 -12.59 -2.50 3.32
N PHE A 12 -11.47 -2.83 2.65
CA PHE A 12 -10.80 -1.92 1.71
C PHE A 12 -11.61 -1.63 0.43
N THR A 13 -12.15 -2.68 -0.17
CA THR A 13 -13.09 -2.57 -1.30
C THR A 13 -14.39 -1.87 -0.90
N GLY A 14 -14.76 -1.86 0.39
CA GLY A 14 -15.91 -1.14 0.94
C GLY A 14 -15.62 0.33 1.31
N LYS A 15 -14.35 0.71 1.47
CA LYS A 15 -13.90 2.09 1.74
C LYS A 15 -13.43 2.84 0.51
N GLY A 16 -13.45 2.17 -0.64
CA GLY A 16 -13.52 2.88 -1.91
C GLY A 16 -12.25 2.92 -2.75
N LEU A 17 -11.24 2.12 -2.45
CA LEU A 17 -10.14 2.01 -3.40
C LEU A 17 -10.56 1.12 -4.58
N VAL A 18 -10.44 1.65 -5.81
CA VAL A 18 -10.68 0.84 -7.01
C VAL A 18 -9.45 0.01 -7.34
N SER A 19 -9.64 -1.11 -8.03
CA SER A 19 -8.55 -2.08 -8.28
C SER A 19 -7.29 -1.47 -8.91
N GLY A 20 -7.43 -0.42 -9.73
CA GLY A 20 -6.28 0.28 -10.33
C GLY A 20 -5.44 1.08 -9.33
N GLU A 21 -6.04 1.60 -8.26
CA GLU A 21 -5.35 2.34 -7.20
C GLU A 21 -4.61 1.37 -6.27
N ILE A 22 -5.27 0.24 -5.94
CA ILE A 22 -4.68 -0.83 -5.13
C ILE A 22 -3.43 -1.39 -5.81
N VAL A 23 -3.49 -1.59 -7.13
CA VAL A 23 -2.31 -2.03 -7.91
C VAL A 23 -1.18 -1.00 -7.88
N GLN A 24 -1.49 0.30 -8.03
CA GLN A 24 -0.48 1.36 -7.95
C GLN A 24 0.19 1.42 -6.56
N LEU A 25 -0.62 1.34 -5.50
CA LEU A 25 -0.13 1.29 -4.13
C LEU A 25 0.76 0.07 -3.89
N ALA A 26 0.35 -1.09 -4.39
CA ALA A 26 1.13 -2.31 -4.25
C ALA A 26 2.46 -2.25 -5.03
N GLN A 27 2.47 -1.62 -6.20
CA GLN A 27 3.71 -1.39 -6.97
C GLN A 27 4.68 -0.46 -6.23
N ILE A 28 4.17 0.62 -5.63
CA ILE A 28 4.96 1.52 -4.80
C ILE A 28 5.56 0.78 -3.61
N ALA A 29 4.71 0.02 -2.90
CA ALA A 29 5.11 -0.76 -1.74
C ALA A 29 6.23 -1.74 -2.09
N LEU A 30 6.05 -2.50 -3.17
CA LEU A 30 7.04 -3.45 -3.65
C LEU A 30 8.35 -2.78 -4.09
N ALA A 31 8.27 -1.64 -4.80
CA ALA A 31 9.46 -0.90 -5.22
C ALA A 31 10.28 -0.42 -4.02
N ARG A 32 9.60 0.04 -2.97
CA ARG A 32 10.25 0.42 -1.71
C ARG A 32 10.89 -0.78 -1.03
N TYR A 33 10.14 -1.88 -0.87
CA TYR A 33 10.68 -3.12 -0.33
C TYR A 33 11.97 -3.58 -1.02
N VAL A 34 11.99 -3.58 -2.37
CA VAL A 34 13.18 -3.96 -3.14
C VAL A 34 14.34 -2.98 -2.96
N GLN A 35 14.06 -1.68 -2.81
CA GLN A 35 15.08 -0.65 -2.70
C GLN A 35 15.76 -0.62 -1.32
N ASN A 36 14.99 -0.81 -0.23
CA ASN A 36 15.49 -0.56 1.12
C ASN A 36 14.98 -1.54 2.19
N ASN A 37 14.35 -2.66 1.79
CA ASN A 37 13.71 -3.63 2.69
C ASN A 37 12.66 -3.00 3.63
N SER A 38 12.00 -1.92 3.20
CA SER A 38 10.88 -1.34 3.97
C SER A 38 9.68 -2.29 3.92
N GLU A 39 9.38 -2.91 5.05
CA GLU A 39 8.24 -3.83 5.22
C GLU A 39 6.95 -3.13 5.63
N TYR A 40 7.04 -1.84 5.95
CA TYR A 40 5.93 -1.06 6.48
C TYR A 40 5.90 0.33 5.87
N LEU A 41 4.74 0.71 5.35
CA LEU A 41 4.43 2.02 4.81
C LEU A 41 3.07 2.47 5.35
N THR A 42 2.84 3.78 5.35
CA THR A 42 1.51 4.32 5.64
C THR A 42 1.03 5.15 4.47
N ALA A 43 -0.25 5.09 4.17
CA ALA A 43 -0.90 5.96 3.21
C ALA A 43 -1.79 6.92 3.99
N VAL A 44 -1.46 8.20 3.89
CA VAL A 44 -2.12 9.28 4.62
C VAL A 44 -2.82 10.22 3.65
N LYS A 45 -3.95 10.77 4.08
CA LYS A 45 -4.69 11.76 3.28
C LYS A 45 -3.86 13.04 3.13
N SER A 46 -3.54 13.43 1.89
CA SER A 46 -3.07 14.78 1.61
C SER A 46 -4.23 15.74 1.82
N GLY A 47 -4.00 16.98 2.27
CA GLY A 47 -5.06 17.95 2.60
C GLY A 47 -6.08 18.29 1.50
N LYS A 48 -5.99 17.69 0.30
CA LYS A 48 -7.06 17.62 -0.71
C LYS A 48 -7.66 16.23 -0.72
N ARG A 49 -8.98 16.15 -0.62
CA ARG A 49 -9.78 14.94 -0.37
C ARG A 49 -9.49 13.74 -1.27
N GLU A 50 -8.96 14.00 -2.47
CA GLU A 50 -8.71 13.01 -3.52
C GLU A 50 -7.26 12.51 -3.58
N ASN A 51 -6.32 13.06 -2.80
CA ASN A 51 -4.91 12.69 -2.92
C ASN A 51 -4.41 11.97 -1.67
N ILE A 52 -3.72 10.85 -1.87
CA ILE A 52 -2.97 10.18 -0.80
C ILE A 52 -1.47 10.37 -0.97
N ILE A 53 -0.81 10.61 0.14
CA ILE A 53 0.64 10.63 0.26
C ILE A 53 1.04 9.31 0.91
N ILE A 54 2.10 8.70 0.38
CA ILE A 54 2.69 7.52 0.99
C ILE A 54 3.88 7.96 1.82
N THR A 55 3.94 7.52 3.06
CA THR A 55 5.04 7.80 3.97
C THR A 55 5.71 6.50 4.41
N ASP A 56 6.95 6.61 4.88
CA ASP A 56 7.63 5.51 5.56
C ASP A 56 7.05 5.25 6.96
N GLY A 57 7.56 4.23 7.65
CA GLY A 57 7.14 3.93 9.01
C GLY A 57 7.40 5.01 10.06
N ASN A 58 8.12 6.06 9.71
CA ASN A 58 8.41 7.22 10.56
C ASN A 58 7.60 8.46 10.15
N GLY A 59 6.70 8.35 9.16
CA GLY A 59 5.89 9.46 8.66
C GLY A 59 6.61 10.38 7.68
N ASN A 60 7.81 10.03 7.21
CA ASN A 60 8.47 10.82 6.17
C ASN A 60 7.82 10.55 4.83
N GLU A 61 7.41 11.62 4.13
CA GLU A 61 6.87 11.49 2.78
C GLU A 61 7.89 10.83 1.87
N LEU A 62 7.47 9.70 1.30
CA LEU A 62 8.18 9.11 0.20
C LEU A 62 7.91 10.03 -0.98
N SER A 63 8.95 10.59 -1.61
CA SER A 63 8.80 11.45 -2.80
C SER A 63 8.20 10.66 -3.96
N ILE A 64 6.88 10.52 -3.95
CA ILE A 64 6.06 9.88 -4.96
C ILE A 64 4.97 10.88 -5.30
N SER A 65 4.65 10.98 -6.59
CA SER A 65 3.49 11.75 -7.00
C SER A 65 2.27 11.28 -6.20
N PRO A 66 1.45 12.20 -5.66
CA PRO A 66 0.25 11.80 -4.93
C PRO A 66 -0.61 10.89 -5.82
N ILE A 67 -1.11 9.80 -5.25
CA ILE A 67 -2.09 8.97 -5.95
C ILE A 67 -3.43 9.68 -5.81
N THR A 68 -4.05 9.96 -6.96
CA THR A 68 -5.41 10.49 -7.00
C THR A 68 -6.39 9.34 -6.93
N LEU A 69 -7.30 9.44 -5.97
CA LEU A 69 -8.37 8.50 -5.70
C LEU A 69 -9.65 8.91 -6.43
N GLN A 70 -10.42 7.92 -6.87
CA GLN A 70 -11.76 8.14 -7.43
C GLN A 70 -12.82 8.46 -6.38
N GLN A 71 -12.55 8.20 -5.11
CA GLN A 71 -13.42 8.56 -4.00
C GLN A 71 -12.63 8.86 -2.73
N ASP A 72 -13.28 9.58 -1.82
CA ASP A 72 -12.68 10.03 -0.57
C ASP A 72 -12.38 8.84 0.34
N LEU A 73 -11.12 8.73 0.76
CA LEU A 73 -10.74 7.96 1.94
C LEU A 73 -10.90 8.84 3.17
N ASP A 74 -11.72 8.39 4.13
CA ASP A 74 -11.99 9.12 5.38
C ASP A 74 -11.01 8.81 6.50
N GLU A 75 -10.07 7.90 6.26
CA GLU A 75 -9.07 7.46 7.24
C GLU A 75 -7.74 7.08 6.60
N ASP A 76 -6.68 7.22 7.38
CA ASP A 76 -5.34 6.74 7.04
C ASP A 76 -5.30 5.21 7.13
N PHE A 77 -4.37 4.58 6.41
CA PHE A 77 -4.22 3.14 6.43
C PHE A 77 -2.77 2.69 6.29
N TRP A 78 -2.51 1.44 6.67
CA TRP A 78 -1.20 0.82 6.63
C TRP A 78 -1.07 -0.11 5.44
N ILE A 79 0.14 -0.12 4.89
CA ILE A 79 0.55 -1.07 3.85
C ILE A 79 1.70 -1.88 4.41
N ILE A 80 1.47 -3.16 4.65
CA ILE A 80 2.43 -4.09 5.24
C ILE A 80 2.87 -5.11 4.21
N ILE A 81 4.17 -5.33 4.10
CA ILE A 81 4.77 -6.25 3.15
C ILE A 81 5.40 -7.40 3.93
N ASP A 82 4.82 -8.59 3.78
CA ASP A 82 5.37 -9.81 4.34
C ASP A 82 6.11 -10.59 3.24
N ASN A 83 7.36 -10.97 3.49
CA ASN A 83 8.11 -11.84 2.59
C ASN A 83 8.23 -13.25 3.19
N TYR A 84 7.42 -14.18 2.68
CA TYR A 84 7.44 -15.60 3.08
C TYR A 84 8.55 -16.40 2.37
N GLY A 85 9.34 -15.75 1.52
CA GLY A 85 10.47 -16.34 0.81
C GLY A 85 10.12 -16.93 -0.56
N PRO A 86 11.14 -17.24 -1.38
CA PRO A 86 10.98 -17.62 -2.78
C PRO A 86 10.32 -18.99 -2.99
N ASN A 87 10.28 -19.82 -1.96
CA ASN A 87 9.70 -21.17 -1.99
C ASN A 87 8.32 -21.26 -1.33
N SER A 88 7.81 -20.15 -0.78
CA SER A 88 6.46 -20.09 -0.22
C SER A 88 5.42 -19.99 -1.35
N VAL A 89 4.24 -20.58 -1.13
CA VAL A 89 3.11 -20.47 -2.06
C VAL A 89 2.53 -19.05 -2.08
N GLU A 90 2.74 -18.28 -1.02
CA GLU A 90 2.36 -16.88 -0.85
C GLU A 90 3.39 -15.92 -1.48
N GLY A 91 4.69 -16.22 -1.34
CA GLY A 91 5.78 -15.38 -1.83
C GLY A 91 5.86 -14.04 -1.08
N ILE A 92 5.78 -12.93 -1.80
CA ILE A 92 5.60 -11.60 -1.19
C ILE A 92 4.10 -11.33 -1.09
N ARG A 93 3.64 -11.03 0.13
CA ARG A 93 2.27 -10.60 0.42
C ARG A 93 2.27 -9.11 0.75
N ILE A 94 1.36 -8.37 0.11
CA ILE A 94 1.11 -6.97 0.44
C ILE A 94 -0.29 -6.89 1.06
N ASN A 95 -0.35 -6.41 2.30
CA ASN A 95 -1.55 -6.28 3.11
C ASN A 95 -1.90 -4.80 3.24
N PHE A 96 -3.18 -4.50 3.08
CA PHE A 96 -3.75 -3.18 3.30
C PHE A 96 -4.62 -3.24 4.55
N LEU A 97 -4.25 -2.50 5.59
CA LEU A 97 -4.88 -2.58 6.91
C LEU A 97 -5.41 -1.21 7.34
N LEU A 98 -6.64 -1.21 7.84
CA LEU A 98 -7.25 -0.05 8.46
C LEU A 98 -6.88 -0.04 9.96
N PRO A 99 -6.81 1.14 10.60
CA PRO A 99 -6.56 1.26 12.03
C PRO A 99 -7.63 0.61 12.92
#